data_AF-A0A3B0B9P3-F1
#
_entry.id   AF-A0A3B0B9P3-F1
#
_cell.length_a   1.000
_cell.length_b   1.000
_cell.length_c   1.000
_cell.angle_alpha   90.00
_cell.angle_beta   90.00
_cell.angle_gamma   90.00
#
_symmetry.space_group_name_H-M   'P 1'
#
loop_
_entity.id
_entity.type
_entity.pdbx_description
1 polymer ?
#
loop_
_entity_poly.entity_id
_entity_poly.type
_entity_poly.pdbx_seq_one_letter_code
_entity_poly.pdbx_strand_id
1 'polypeptide(L)'
;MAKKQKDATAEIEAELDGIQESARTDFELVNRLAGKSKRRKSVTIYTDSEAGAQLGYALDQTEGGIRTGRRVRRGIAGRIDQLEEEGNSLVKRIEHQVEAGLEVPEADTERAKEIQAELAKEKRKVTALKKRLEATAFKFTLHSLPDIIKRDMRRRARLNLGIRGKNVPADMVDEYELEHSAVSLVASVESWTDVEQDETHSSLSIERARTFRDYLPEGQFPRLERAMLELSYEVAIEHNATDDADF
;
A
#
# COMPACT_ATOMS: atom_id res chain seq x y z
N MET A 1 -26.30 30.11 -26.45
CA MET A 1 -25.74 29.17 -25.44
C MET A 1 -25.98 27.70 -25.75
N ALA A 2 -27.04 27.31 -26.48
CA ALA A 2 -27.33 25.91 -26.85
C ALA A 2 -26.30 25.23 -27.79
N LYS A 3 -25.51 26.00 -28.57
CA LYS A 3 -24.55 25.45 -29.54
C LYS A 3 -23.30 24.86 -28.86
N LYS A 4 -22.73 25.55 -27.87
CA LYS A 4 -21.56 25.09 -27.09
C LYS A 4 -21.81 23.84 -26.24
N GLN A 5 -23.05 23.64 -25.77
CA GLN A 5 -23.41 22.45 -25.02
C GLN A 5 -23.52 21.21 -25.91
N LYS A 6 -24.01 21.39 -27.15
CA LYS A 6 -24.10 20.33 -28.17
C LYS A 6 -22.74 19.86 -28.66
N ASP A 7 -21.79 20.79 -28.82
CA ASP A 7 -20.43 20.45 -29.27
C ASP A 7 -19.67 19.64 -28.21
N ALA A 8 -19.83 19.97 -26.93
CA ALA A 8 -19.23 19.22 -25.82
C ALA A 8 -19.84 17.81 -25.65
N THR A 9 -21.12 17.62 -25.95
CA THR A 9 -21.77 16.29 -25.87
C THR A 9 -21.36 15.40 -27.03
N ALA A 10 -21.24 15.95 -28.25
CA ALA A 10 -20.79 15.22 -29.42
C ALA A 10 -19.32 14.79 -29.34
N GLU A 11 -18.46 15.60 -28.72
CA GLU A 11 -17.05 15.27 -28.47
C GLU A 11 -16.92 14.14 -27.43
N ILE A 12 -17.77 14.15 -26.38
CA ILE A 12 -17.82 13.08 -25.38
C ILE A 12 -18.35 11.77 -25.98
N GLU A 13 -19.38 11.81 -26.83
CA GLU A 13 -19.93 10.61 -27.48
C GLU A 13 -18.92 9.97 -28.46
N ALA A 14 -18.25 10.77 -29.28
CA ALA A 14 -17.23 10.27 -30.21
C ALA A 14 -16.02 9.67 -29.47
N GLU A 15 -15.64 10.23 -28.31
CA GLU A 15 -14.59 9.67 -27.47
C GLU A 15 -15.04 8.40 -26.72
N LEU A 16 -16.30 8.30 -26.29
CA LEU A 16 -16.85 7.09 -25.68
C LEU A 16 -16.91 5.93 -26.67
N ASP A 17 -17.25 6.21 -27.92
CA ASP A 17 -17.21 5.23 -29.00
C ASP A 17 -15.77 4.80 -29.29
N GLY A 18 -14.80 5.73 -29.31
CA GLY A 18 -13.38 5.40 -29.41
C GLY A 18 -12.85 4.55 -28.25
N ILE A 19 -13.32 4.80 -27.02
CA ILE A 19 -13.01 3.98 -25.84
C ILE A 19 -13.64 2.59 -25.95
N GLN A 20 -14.90 2.47 -26.40
CA GLN A 20 -15.55 1.18 -26.60
C GLN A 20 -14.91 0.37 -27.73
N GLU A 21 -14.48 1.03 -28.79
CA GLU A 21 -13.88 0.38 -29.95
C GLU A 21 -12.44 -0.07 -29.67
N SER A 22 -11.63 0.76 -28.99
CA SER A 22 -10.32 0.34 -28.44
C SER A 22 -10.48 -0.74 -27.36
N ALA A 23 -11.47 -0.62 -26.47
CA ALA A 23 -11.75 -1.65 -25.47
C ALA A 23 -12.35 -2.94 -26.07
N ARG A 24 -12.85 -2.95 -27.31
CA ARG A 24 -13.26 -4.16 -28.02
C ARG A 24 -12.10 -4.78 -28.80
N THR A 25 -11.29 -3.95 -29.47
CA THR A 25 -10.13 -4.42 -30.24
C THR A 25 -9.01 -4.96 -29.35
N ASP A 26 -8.76 -4.36 -28.18
CA ASP A 26 -7.82 -4.90 -27.18
C ASP A 26 -8.36 -6.14 -26.44
N PHE A 27 -9.68 -6.36 -26.47
CA PHE A 27 -10.34 -7.38 -25.66
C PHE A 27 -10.64 -8.68 -26.43
N GLU A 28 -10.60 -8.68 -27.77
CA GLU A 28 -11.00 -9.87 -28.56
C GLU A 28 -9.86 -10.65 -29.24
N LEU A 29 -8.65 -10.09 -29.40
CA LEU A 29 -7.49 -10.86 -29.95
C LEU A 29 -6.39 -11.20 -28.92
N VAL A 30 -6.16 -10.35 -27.92
CA VAL A 30 -5.08 -10.56 -26.92
C VAL A 30 -5.50 -11.55 -25.83
N ASN A 31 -6.78 -11.59 -25.46
CA ASN A 31 -7.34 -12.53 -24.49
C ASN A 31 -7.20 -14.02 -24.89
N ARG A 32 -6.84 -14.31 -26.16
CA ARG A 32 -6.69 -15.68 -26.69
C ARG A 32 -5.24 -16.12 -26.90
N LEU A 33 -4.27 -15.19 -26.91
CA LEU A 33 -2.86 -15.48 -27.23
C LEU A 33 -1.88 -15.32 -26.06
N ALA A 34 -2.29 -14.66 -24.97
CA ALA A 34 -1.43 -14.56 -23.80
C ALA A 34 -2.25 -14.71 -22.53
N GLY A 35 -2.03 -15.77 -21.76
CA GLY A 35 -2.41 -15.85 -20.34
C GLY A 35 -1.66 -14.84 -19.47
N LYS A 36 -1.51 -13.59 -19.93
CA LYS A 36 -0.90 -12.46 -19.23
C LYS A 36 -1.94 -11.89 -18.28
N SER A 37 -1.79 -12.31 -17.03
CA SER A 37 -2.71 -12.16 -15.92
C SER A 37 -3.39 -10.78 -15.82
N LYS A 38 -4.70 -10.77 -15.53
CA LYS A 38 -5.32 -9.70 -14.73
C LYS A 38 -4.55 -9.62 -13.41
N ARG A 39 -3.47 -8.84 -13.36
CA ARG A 39 -2.61 -8.75 -12.18
C ARG A 39 -3.43 -8.15 -11.06
N ARG A 40 -3.62 -8.93 -10.01
CA ARG A 40 -4.39 -8.53 -8.84
C ARG A 40 -3.48 -8.44 -7.64
N LYS A 41 -3.70 -7.44 -6.80
CA LYS A 41 -3.02 -7.33 -5.52
C LYS A 41 -4.04 -7.11 -4.41
N SER A 42 -3.99 -7.96 -3.40
CA SER A 42 -4.77 -7.78 -2.18
C SER A 42 -3.97 -6.97 -1.18
N VAL A 43 -4.58 -5.93 -0.61
CA VAL A 43 -3.97 -5.05 0.39
C VAL A 43 -4.89 -4.91 1.58
N THR A 44 -4.37 -5.22 2.77
CA THR A 44 -5.06 -4.95 4.04
C THR A 44 -4.64 -3.60 4.59
N ILE A 45 -5.63 -2.75 4.83
CA ILE A 45 -5.52 -1.39 5.34
C ILE A 45 -6.13 -1.39 6.74
N TYR A 46 -5.35 -0.97 7.74
CA TYR A 46 -5.78 -0.96 9.13
C TYR A 46 -6.35 0.41 9.51
N THR A 47 -7.49 0.43 10.18
CA THR A 47 -8.19 1.68 10.55
C THR A 47 -7.91 2.11 12.00
N ASP A 48 -7.56 1.16 12.87
CA ASP A 48 -7.32 1.44 14.29
C ASP A 48 -5.93 2.05 14.51
N SER A 49 -5.90 3.38 14.59
CA SER A 49 -4.68 4.18 14.80
C SER A 49 -4.05 3.90 16.17
N GLU A 50 -4.86 3.65 17.20
CA GLU A 50 -4.39 3.39 18.56
C GLU A 50 -3.67 2.03 18.64
N ALA A 51 -4.30 0.98 18.13
CA ALA A 51 -3.71 -0.36 18.09
C ALA A 51 -2.46 -0.39 17.20
N GLY A 52 -2.46 0.36 16.09
CA GLY A 52 -1.30 0.52 15.22
C GLY A 52 -0.12 1.21 15.93
N ALA A 53 -0.39 2.29 16.67
CA ALA A 53 0.62 3.01 17.45
C ALA A 53 1.17 2.16 18.60
N GLN A 54 0.31 1.39 19.28
CA GLN A 54 0.72 0.47 20.34
C GLN A 54 1.61 -0.67 19.82
N LEU A 55 1.27 -1.22 18.65
CA LEU A 55 2.09 -2.24 17.99
C LEU A 55 3.49 -1.67 17.67
N GLY A 56 3.53 -0.46 17.12
CA GLY A 56 4.76 0.27 16.83
C GLY A 56 5.63 -0.40 15.77
N TYR A 57 6.92 -0.11 15.78
CA TYR A 57 7.88 -0.61 14.79
C TYR A 57 9.33 -0.59 15.33
N ALA A 58 10.18 -1.36 14.67
CA ALA A 58 11.63 -1.32 14.82
C ALA A 58 12.24 -1.16 13.42
N LEU A 59 12.88 -0.02 13.15
CA LEU A 59 13.47 0.29 11.84
C LEU A 59 14.86 0.85 12.01
N ASP A 60 15.77 0.44 11.14
CA ASP A 60 17.10 1.05 11.06
C ASP A 60 16.95 2.49 10.56
N GLN A 61 17.57 3.43 11.28
CA GLN A 61 17.55 4.84 10.94
C GLN A 61 18.47 5.09 9.74
N THR A 62 17.92 5.74 8.71
CA THR A 62 18.67 6.17 7.54
C THR A 62 18.85 7.68 7.53
N GLU A 63 20.04 8.13 7.18
CA GLU A 63 20.35 9.54 6.90
C GLU A 63 20.90 9.62 5.47
N GLY A 64 20.24 10.40 4.61
CA GLY A 64 20.63 10.51 3.19
C GLY A 64 20.59 9.18 2.42
N GLY A 65 19.78 8.21 2.85
CA GLY A 65 19.70 6.86 2.24
C GLY A 65 20.74 5.86 2.76
N ILE A 66 21.65 6.27 3.65
CA ILE A 66 22.67 5.40 4.26
C ILE A 66 22.20 4.95 5.64
N ARG A 67 22.36 3.66 5.96
CA ARG A 67 22.05 3.12 7.29
C ARG A 67 23.04 3.66 8.31
N THR A 68 22.54 4.33 9.34
CA THR A 68 23.37 4.96 10.38
C THR A 68 23.83 3.97 11.47
N GLY A 69 23.32 2.75 11.46
CA GLY A 69 23.52 1.76 12.53
C GLY A 69 22.69 2.03 13.79
N ARG A 70 21.96 3.16 13.86
CA ARG A 70 20.98 3.42 14.92
C ARG A 70 19.65 2.80 14.54
N ARG A 71 18.91 2.26 15.53
CA ARG A 71 17.58 1.69 15.33
C ARG A 71 16.54 2.50 16.08
N VAL A 72 15.50 2.94 15.38
CA VAL A 72 14.33 3.57 16.00
C VAL A 72 13.40 2.46 16.47
N ARG A 73 13.13 2.45 17.79
CA ARG A 73 12.26 1.47 18.45
C ARG A 73 11.04 2.18 19.02
N ARG A 74 9.85 1.77 18.59
CA ARG A 74 8.58 2.28 19.12
C ARG A 74 7.60 1.14 19.38
N GLY A 75 6.74 1.33 20.37
CA GLY A 75 5.69 0.38 20.74
C GLY A 75 6.21 -0.99 21.15
N ILE A 76 5.33 -1.99 21.08
CA ILE A 76 5.64 -3.37 21.49
C ILE A 76 6.68 -4.01 20.56
N ALA A 77 6.63 -3.74 19.26
CA ALA A 77 7.61 -4.24 18.30
C ALA A 77 9.03 -3.75 18.63
N GLY A 78 9.18 -2.47 18.99
CA GLY A 78 10.46 -1.92 19.43
C GLY A 78 10.98 -2.55 20.72
N ARG A 79 10.09 -2.87 21.67
CA ARG A 79 10.47 -3.57 22.91
C ARG A 79 10.90 -5.02 22.65
N ILE A 80 10.20 -5.72 21.76
CA ILE A 80 10.60 -7.08 21.34
C ILE A 80 11.99 -7.05 20.72
N ASP A 81 12.25 -6.11 19.80
CA ASP A 81 13.56 -5.96 19.16
C ASP A 81 14.67 -5.71 20.18
N GLN A 82 14.42 -4.86 21.19
CA GLN A 82 15.36 -4.62 22.28
C GLN A 82 15.63 -5.88 23.11
N LEU A 83 14.58 -6.61 23.49
CA LEU A 83 14.69 -7.84 24.28
C LEU A 83 15.41 -8.95 23.49
N GLU A 84 15.18 -9.05 22.18
CA GLU A 84 15.89 -10.00 21.31
C GLU A 84 17.38 -9.63 21.18
N GLU A 85 17.71 -8.35 21.05
CA GLU A 85 19.11 -7.89 21.05
C GLU A 85 19.81 -8.18 22.39
N GLU A 86 19.17 -7.87 23.51
CA GLU A 86 19.69 -8.14 24.86
C GLU A 86 19.88 -9.64 25.08
N GLY A 87 18.87 -10.46 24.73
CA GLY A 87 18.92 -11.91 24.85
C GLY A 87 20.02 -12.53 23.99
N ASN A 88 20.17 -12.10 22.74
CA ASN A 88 21.24 -12.59 21.86
C ASN A 88 22.64 -12.21 22.39
N SER A 89 22.79 -11.02 22.95
CA SER A 89 24.05 -10.56 23.53
C SER A 89 24.41 -11.36 24.79
N LEU A 90 23.41 -11.68 25.60
CA LEU A 90 23.56 -12.48 26.81
C LEU A 90 23.91 -13.93 26.48
N VAL A 91 23.22 -14.54 25.52
CA VAL A 91 23.50 -15.92 25.06
C VAL A 91 24.94 -16.03 24.56
N LYS A 92 25.40 -15.11 23.71
CA LYS A 92 26.79 -15.11 23.22
C LYS A 92 27.82 -14.99 24.35
N ARG A 93 27.52 -14.21 25.38
CA ARG A 93 28.38 -14.06 26.55
C ARG A 93 28.48 -15.37 27.34
N ILE A 94 27.34 -16.01 27.57
CA ILE A 94 27.26 -17.32 28.24
C ILE A 94 28.02 -18.37 27.43
N GLU A 95 27.81 -18.43 26.12
CA GLU A 95 28.53 -19.35 25.21
C GLU A 95 30.05 -19.14 25.31
N HIS A 96 30.53 -17.91 25.24
CA HIS A 96 31.95 -17.60 25.37
C HIS A 96 32.52 -18.00 26.74
N GLN A 97 31.77 -17.79 27.83
CA GLN A 97 32.21 -18.22 29.17
C GLN A 97 32.34 -19.74 29.27
N VAL A 98 31.35 -20.46 28.74
CA VAL A 98 31.35 -21.93 28.69
C VAL A 98 32.53 -22.45 27.85
N GLU A 99 32.77 -21.89 26.67
CA GLU A 99 33.91 -22.26 25.82
C GLU A 99 35.26 -21.96 26.47
N ALA A 100 35.34 -20.87 27.23
CA ALA A 100 36.53 -20.50 28.01
C ALA A 100 36.70 -21.33 29.30
N GLY A 101 35.78 -22.24 29.62
CA GLY A 101 35.78 -23.02 30.87
C GLY A 101 35.56 -22.17 32.13
N LEU A 102 34.96 -20.99 31.98
CA LEU A 102 34.61 -20.10 33.08
C LEU A 102 33.25 -20.48 33.65
N GLU A 103 33.08 -20.28 34.95
CA GLU A 103 31.78 -20.43 35.61
C GLU A 103 30.81 -19.36 35.10
N VAL A 104 29.63 -19.81 34.63
CA VAL A 104 28.57 -18.91 34.19
C VAL A 104 27.87 -18.34 35.42
N PRO A 105 27.79 -17.01 35.57
CA PRO A 105 27.08 -16.41 36.70
C PRO A 105 25.61 -16.83 36.71
N GLU A 106 25.10 -17.26 37.88
CA GLU A 106 23.68 -17.62 38.04
C GLU A 106 22.76 -16.46 37.62
N ALA A 107 23.17 -15.22 37.91
CA ALA A 107 22.47 -14.01 37.49
C ALA A 107 22.28 -13.90 35.96
N ASP A 108 23.26 -14.33 35.16
CA ASP A 108 23.16 -14.32 33.69
C ASP A 108 22.14 -15.37 33.22
N THR A 109 22.09 -16.54 33.88
CA THR A 109 21.09 -17.58 33.56
C THR A 109 19.67 -17.18 33.95
N GLU A 110 19.49 -16.54 35.11
CA GLU A 110 18.18 -16.04 35.55
C GLU A 110 17.71 -14.88 34.66
N ARG A 111 18.61 -13.96 34.29
CA ARG A 111 18.28 -12.88 33.36
C ARG A 111 17.85 -13.40 31.99
N ALA A 112 18.49 -14.46 31.49
CA ALA A 112 18.09 -15.09 30.22
C ALA A 112 16.65 -15.65 30.29
N LYS A 113 16.27 -16.27 31.42
CA LYS A 113 14.90 -16.77 31.65
C LYS A 113 13.90 -15.61 31.73
N GLU A 114 14.24 -14.52 32.42
CA GLU A 114 13.40 -13.32 32.50
C GLU A 114 13.13 -12.73 31.11
N ILE A 115 14.18 -12.54 30.30
CA ILE A 115 14.05 -12.02 28.93
C ILE A 115 13.14 -12.91 28.10
N GLN A 116 13.30 -14.23 28.18
CA GLN A 116 12.41 -15.17 27.47
C GLN A 116 10.95 -15.05 27.92
N ALA A 117 10.70 -14.90 29.23
CA ALA A 117 9.36 -14.71 29.76
C ALA A 117 8.74 -13.38 29.30
N GLU A 118 9.52 -12.29 29.30
CA GLU A 118 9.08 -11.00 28.78
C GLU A 118 8.79 -11.05 27.27
N LEU A 119 9.66 -11.68 26.48
CA LEU A 119 9.44 -11.89 25.06
C LEU A 119 8.14 -12.65 24.79
N ALA A 120 7.88 -13.72 25.54
CA ALA A 120 6.63 -14.47 25.41
C ALA A 120 5.40 -13.60 25.74
N LYS A 121 5.49 -12.77 26.78
CA LYS A 121 4.42 -11.83 27.17
C LYS A 121 4.17 -10.79 26.09
N GLU A 122 5.21 -10.15 25.56
CA GLU A 122 5.06 -9.13 24.52
C GLU A 122 4.57 -9.74 23.19
N LYS A 123 5.04 -10.95 22.82
CA LYS A 123 4.55 -11.68 21.64
C LYS A 123 3.05 -11.99 21.74
N ARG A 124 2.53 -12.34 22.93
CA ARG A 124 1.08 -12.51 23.14
C ARG A 124 0.30 -11.21 22.94
N LYS A 125 0.82 -10.07 23.40
CA LYS A 125 0.19 -8.76 23.16
C LYS A 125 0.18 -8.40 21.68
N VAL A 126 1.26 -8.69 20.94
CA VAL A 126 1.30 -8.52 19.49
C VAL A 126 0.20 -9.32 18.81
N THR A 127 0.02 -10.60 19.18
CA THR A 127 -1.06 -11.42 18.62
C THR A 127 -2.44 -10.82 18.90
N ALA A 128 -2.67 -10.32 20.12
CA ALA A 128 -3.94 -9.68 20.47
C ALA A 128 -4.19 -8.39 19.67
N LEU A 129 -3.17 -7.52 19.54
CA LEU A 129 -3.27 -6.29 18.75
C LEU A 129 -3.45 -6.57 17.26
N LYS A 130 -2.75 -7.57 16.71
CA LYS A 130 -2.95 -7.98 15.30
C LYS A 130 -4.38 -8.42 15.04
N LYS A 131 -4.96 -9.23 15.93
CA LYS A 131 -6.38 -9.63 15.81
C LYS A 131 -7.32 -8.43 15.87
N ARG A 132 -7.06 -7.47 16.76
CA ARG A 132 -7.83 -6.22 16.84
C ARG A 132 -7.73 -5.41 15.55
N LEU A 133 -6.52 -5.23 15.02
CA LEU A 133 -6.27 -4.53 13.75
C LEU A 133 -6.94 -5.24 12.57
N GLU A 134 -6.88 -6.57 12.51
CA GLU A 134 -7.51 -7.36 11.46
C GLU A 134 -9.04 -7.28 11.50
N ALA A 135 -9.64 -7.16 12.69
CA ALA A 135 -11.08 -7.08 12.87
C ALA A 135 -11.68 -5.76 12.35
N THR A 136 -10.91 -4.67 12.34
CA THR A 136 -11.36 -3.35 11.86
C THR A 136 -10.78 -2.98 10.50
N ALA A 137 -10.15 -3.93 9.80
CA ALA A 137 -9.44 -3.64 8.56
C ALA A 137 -10.37 -3.47 7.36
N PHE A 138 -9.91 -2.68 6.38
CA PHE A 138 -10.39 -2.77 5.01
C PHE A 138 -9.49 -3.68 4.19
N LYS A 139 -10.07 -4.61 3.44
CA LYS A 139 -9.33 -5.46 2.50
C LYS A 139 -9.66 -5.04 1.08
N PHE A 140 -8.69 -4.49 0.37
CA PHE A 140 -8.85 -4.08 -1.03
C PHE A 140 -8.27 -5.14 -1.95
N THR A 141 -9.00 -5.47 -3.02
CA THR A 141 -8.46 -6.16 -4.19
C THR A 141 -8.34 -5.14 -5.31
N LEU A 142 -7.09 -4.91 -5.72
CA LEU A 142 -6.73 -3.97 -6.76
C LEU A 142 -6.36 -4.73 -8.03
N HIS A 143 -6.61 -4.14 -9.19
CA HIS A 143 -6.15 -4.65 -10.47
C HIS A 143 -5.25 -3.64 -11.19
N SER A 144 -4.39 -4.15 -12.06
CA SER A 144 -3.53 -3.31 -12.89
C SER A 144 -4.34 -2.50 -13.92
N LEU A 145 -3.98 -1.24 -14.11
CA LEU A 145 -4.65 -0.35 -15.06
C LEU A 145 -3.87 -0.23 -16.38
N PRO A 146 -4.56 -0.38 -17.54
CA PRO A 146 -3.99 -0.04 -18.85
C PRO A 146 -3.65 1.46 -18.96
N ASP A 147 -2.70 1.80 -19.82
CA ASP A 147 -2.26 3.19 -20.01
C ASP A 147 -3.34 4.12 -20.54
N ILE A 148 -4.28 3.61 -21.34
CA ILE A 148 -5.44 4.40 -21.79
C ILE A 148 -6.31 4.85 -20.61
N ILE A 149 -6.53 3.96 -19.64
CA ILE A 149 -7.25 4.28 -18.40
C ILE A 149 -6.45 5.29 -17.59
N LYS A 150 -5.13 5.12 -17.45
CA LYS A 150 -4.28 6.10 -16.75
C LYS A 150 -4.37 7.51 -17.34
N ARG A 151 -4.43 7.65 -18.67
CA ARG A 151 -4.62 8.95 -19.32
C ARG A 151 -6.02 9.52 -19.05
N ASP A 152 -7.05 8.68 -19.07
CA ASP A 152 -8.42 9.09 -18.74
C ASP A 152 -8.54 9.55 -17.27
N MET A 153 -7.86 8.89 -16.33
CA MET A 153 -7.86 9.30 -14.92
C MET A 153 -7.31 10.71 -14.72
N ARG A 154 -6.19 11.05 -15.38
CA ARG A 154 -5.64 12.42 -15.40
C ARG A 154 -6.63 13.42 -15.97
N ARG A 155 -7.38 13.03 -17.02
CA ARG A 155 -8.43 13.87 -17.60
C ARG A 155 -9.59 14.07 -16.63
N ARG A 156 -10.11 13.01 -16.02
CA ARG A 156 -11.20 13.07 -15.03
C ARG A 156 -10.82 13.92 -13.82
N ALA A 157 -9.60 13.78 -13.31
CA ALA A 157 -9.11 14.61 -12.21
C ALA A 157 -9.12 16.10 -12.56
N ARG A 158 -8.63 16.47 -13.75
CA ARG A 158 -8.73 17.86 -14.24
C ARG A 158 -10.18 18.33 -14.38
N LEU A 159 -11.06 17.49 -14.93
CA LEU A 159 -12.47 17.82 -15.11
C LEU A 159 -13.19 18.04 -13.76
N ASN A 160 -12.93 17.20 -12.77
CA ASN A 160 -13.50 17.30 -11.43
C ASN A 160 -13.09 18.59 -10.71
N LEU A 161 -11.88 19.10 -11.00
CA LEU A 161 -11.37 20.36 -10.48
C LEU A 161 -11.69 21.58 -11.38
N GLY A 162 -12.41 21.38 -12.49
CA GLY A 162 -12.73 22.44 -13.44
C GLY A 162 -11.53 22.99 -14.22
N ILE A 163 -10.39 22.31 -14.22
CA ILE A 163 -9.17 22.70 -14.93
C ILE A 163 -9.38 22.51 -16.43
N ARG A 164 -9.27 23.60 -17.19
CA ARG A 164 -9.41 23.59 -18.65
C ARG A 164 -8.07 23.37 -19.32
N GLY A 165 -7.98 22.35 -20.18
CA GLY A 165 -6.78 22.04 -20.97
C GLY A 165 -5.91 20.93 -20.36
N LYS A 166 -4.70 20.75 -20.92
CA LYS A 166 -3.79 19.67 -20.53
C LYS A 166 -2.88 20.04 -19.35
N ASN A 167 -2.60 21.32 -19.16
CA ASN A 167 -1.66 21.82 -18.15
C ASN A 167 -2.38 22.10 -16.84
N VAL A 168 -1.83 21.61 -15.74
CA VAL A 168 -2.31 21.89 -14.38
C VAL A 168 -1.68 23.22 -13.92
N PRO A 169 -2.49 24.21 -13.48
CA PRO A 169 -1.99 25.44 -12.89
C PRO A 169 -1.08 25.17 -11.69
N ALA A 170 -0.01 25.95 -11.51
CA ALA A 170 0.99 25.72 -10.47
C ALA A 170 0.40 25.79 -9.04
N ASP A 171 -0.65 26.59 -8.85
CA ASP A 171 -1.41 26.76 -7.62
C ASP A 171 -2.37 25.60 -7.32
N MET A 172 -2.67 24.75 -8.30
CA MET A 172 -3.60 23.61 -8.17
C MET A 172 -2.91 22.24 -8.24
N VAL A 173 -1.57 22.19 -8.20
CA VAL A 173 -0.81 20.94 -8.35
C VAL A 173 -1.18 19.95 -7.24
N ASP A 174 -1.16 20.41 -5.98
CA ASP A 174 -1.46 19.57 -4.83
C ASP A 174 -2.88 19.00 -4.93
N GLU A 175 -3.87 19.87 -5.18
CA GLU A 175 -5.30 19.51 -5.33
C GLU A 175 -5.51 18.51 -6.47
N TYR A 176 -4.83 18.71 -7.60
CA TYR A 176 -4.83 17.78 -8.72
C TYR A 176 -4.26 16.42 -8.34
N GLU A 177 -3.15 16.37 -7.60
CA GLU A 177 -2.58 15.11 -7.12
C GLU A 177 -3.54 14.39 -6.17
N LEU A 178 -4.25 15.11 -5.29
CA LEU A 178 -5.24 14.50 -4.40
C LEU A 178 -6.38 13.87 -5.20
N GLU A 179 -6.94 14.62 -6.13
CA GLU A 179 -8.07 14.18 -6.93
C GLU A 179 -7.65 13.05 -7.88
N HIS A 180 -6.48 13.14 -8.49
CA HIS A 180 -5.92 12.09 -9.33
C HIS A 180 -5.70 10.79 -8.55
N SER A 181 -5.22 10.87 -7.30
CA SER A 181 -5.10 9.69 -6.43
C SER A 181 -6.46 9.05 -6.15
N ALA A 182 -7.48 9.85 -5.82
CA ALA A 182 -8.83 9.35 -5.57
C ALA A 182 -9.43 8.67 -6.82
N VAL A 183 -9.32 9.30 -7.99
CA VAL A 183 -9.77 8.73 -9.28
C VAL A 183 -8.99 7.45 -9.60
N SER A 184 -7.69 7.42 -9.32
CA SER A 184 -6.84 6.25 -9.55
C SER A 184 -7.24 5.07 -8.67
N LEU A 185 -7.59 5.35 -7.42
CA LEU A 185 -8.08 4.34 -6.50
C LEU A 185 -9.41 3.76 -6.97
N VAL A 186 -10.38 4.60 -7.33
CA VAL A 186 -11.67 4.16 -7.87
C VAL A 186 -11.49 3.24 -9.07
N ALA A 187 -10.62 3.61 -10.01
CA ALA A 187 -10.37 2.81 -11.20
C ALA A 187 -9.67 1.49 -10.87
N SER A 188 -8.74 1.47 -9.90
CA SER A 188 -7.95 0.28 -9.56
C SER A 188 -8.69 -0.72 -8.69
N VAL A 189 -9.70 -0.29 -7.92
CA VAL A 189 -10.43 -1.17 -7.01
C VAL A 189 -11.36 -2.10 -7.78
N GLU A 190 -11.09 -3.40 -7.73
CA GLU A 190 -11.99 -4.44 -8.21
C GLU A 190 -13.02 -4.83 -7.15
N SER A 191 -12.59 -4.91 -5.90
CA SER A 191 -13.49 -5.09 -4.77
C SER A 191 -12.83 -4.60 -3.49
N TRP A 192 -13.63 -4.33 -2.48
CA TRP A 192 -13.14 -4.10 -1.12
C TRP A 192 -14.12 -4.60 -0.08
N THR A 193 -13.59 -5.06 1.05
CA THR A 193 -14.37 -5.58 2.16
C THR A 193 -14.12 -4.73 3.40
N ASP A 194 -15.21 -4.28 4.02
CA ASP A 194 -15.22 -3.80 5.40
C ASP A 194 -15.31 -5.01 6.33
N VAL A 195 -14.21 -5.33 7.02
CA VAL A 195 -14.16 -6.52 7.88
C VAL A 195 -14.99 -6.32 9.15
N GLU A 196 -15.16 -5.09 9.62
CA GLU A 196 -15.95 -4.80 10.82
C GLU A 196 -17.45 -5.01 10.54
N GLN A 197 -17.89 -4.60 9.35
CA GLN A 197 -19.30 -4.70 8.92
C GLN A 197 -19.62 -6.02 8.19
N ASP A 198 -18.61 -6.82 7.86
CA ASP A 198 -18.72 -8.00 6.99
C ASP A 198 -19.36 -7.69 5.62
N GLU A 199 -19.14 -6.47 5.12
CA GLU A 199 -19.70 -6.01 3.85
C GLU A 199 -18.63 -6.04 2.75
N THR A 200 -18.97 -6.63 1.61
CA THR A 200 -18.12 -6.63 0.42
C THR A 200 -18.74 -5.81 -0.69
N HIS A 201 -17.97 -4.87 -1.23
CA HIS A 201 -18.36 -3.97 -2.30
C HIS A 201 -17.56 -4.29 -3.56
N SER A 202 -18.23 -4.32 -4.71
CA SER A 202 -17.63 -4.57 -6.04
C SER A 202 -17.06 -3.33 -6.71
N SER A 203 -17.17 -2.16 -6.07
CA SER A 203 -16.67 -0.90 -6.59
C SER A 203 -16.49 0.11 -5.47
N LEU A 204 -15.79 1.20 -5.77
CA LEU A 204 -15.57 2.32 -4.87
C LEU A 204 -16.07 3.60 -5.53
N SER A 205 -16.89 4.39 -4.82
CA SER A 205 -17.30 5.71 -5.31
C SER A 205 -16.17 6.74 -5.13
N ILE A 206 -16.20 7.81 -5.93
CA ILE A 206 -15.18 8.86 -5.84
C ILE A 206 -15.25 9.60 -4.51
N GLU A 207 -16.45 9.82 -3.97
CA GLU A 207 -16.65 10.43 -2.66
C GLU A 207 -16.02 9.57 -1.58
N ARG A 208 -16.23 8.25 -1.65
CA ARG A 208 -15.65 7.34 -0.65
C ARG A 208 -14.12 7.24 -0.77
N ALA A 209 -13.60 7.24 -1.98
CA ALA A 209 -12.15 7.31 -2.22
C ALA A 209 -11.52 8.57 -1.63
N ARG A 210 -12.17 9.74 -1.77
CA ARG A 210 -11.75 10.99 -1.12
C ARG A 210 -11.77 10.86 0.40
N THR A 211 -12.86 10.31 0.98
CA THR A 211 -12.97 10.16 2.44
C THR A 211 -11.95 9.20 3.03
N PHE A 212 -11.54 8.15 2.32
CA PHE A 212 -10.53 7.22 2.84
C PHE A 212 -9.19 7.89 3.09
N ARG A 213 -8.83 8.89 2.30
CA ARG A 213 -7.60 9.64 2.52
C ARG A 213 -7.59 10.33 3.89
N ASP A 214 -8.70 10.96 4.25
CA ASP A 214 -8.81 11.76 5.48
C ASP A 214 -9.12 10.89 6.71
N TYR A 215 -9.80 9.76 6.49
CA TYR A 215 -10.20 8.83 7.54
C TYR A 215 -9.09 7.88 7.98
N LEU A 216 -8.23 7.44 7.05
CA LEU A 216 -7.27 6.39 7.34
C LEU A 216 -6.08 6.91 8.17
N PRO A 217 -5.53 6.08 9.07
CA PRO A 217 -4.34 6.43 9.83
C PRO A 217 -3.14 6.77 8.92
N GLU A 218 -2.24 7.61 9.45
CA GLU A 218 -1.03 8.02 8.76
C GLU A 218 -0.24 6.80 8.24
N GLY A 219 0.16 6.85 6.97
CA GLY A 219 0.89 5.76 6.31
C GLY A 219 0.02 4.62 5.75
N GLN A 220 -1.27 4.54 6.08
CA GLN A 220 -2.16 3.51 5.53
C GLN A 220 -2.63 3.85 4.11
N PHE A 221 -3.02 5.10 3.85
CA PHE A 221 -3.35 5.53 2.49
C PHE A 221 -2.14 5.47 1.53
N PRO A 222 -0.93 5.95 1.90
CA PRO A 222 0.28 5.75 1.09
C PRO A 222 0.63 4.28 0.79
N ARG A 223 0.27 3.35 1.69
CA ARG A 223 0.44 1.91 1.44
C ARG A 223 -0.48 1.41 0.33
N LEU A 224 -1.70 1.94 0.27
CA LEU A 224 -2.65 1.66 -0.81
C LEU A 224 -2.16 2.25 -2.14
N GLU A 225 -1.69 3.49 -2.13
CA GLU A 225 -1.09 4.13 -3.31
C GLU A 225 0.13 3.38 -3.84
N ARG A 226 1.03 2.96 -2.95
CA ARG A 226 2.20 2.16 -3.34
C ARG A 226 1.79 0.85 -4.02
N ALA A 227 0.73 0.19 -3.53
CA ALA A 227 0.24 -1.02 -4.16
C ALA A 227 -0.32 -0.79 -5.57
N MET A 228 -1.00 0.35 -5.81
CA MET A 228 -1.43 0.75 -7.16
C MET A 228 -0.24 1.07 -8.07
N LEU A 229 0.77 1.74 -7.54
CA LEU A 229 2.00 2.07 -8.28
C LEU A 229 2.79 0.82 -8.66
N GLU A 230 2.97 -0.13 -7.74
CA GLU A 230 3.65 -1.39 -8.03
C GLU A 230 2.96 -2.16 -9.16
N LEU A 231 1.63 -2.28 -9.12
CA LEU A 231 0.85 -2.87 -10.22
C LEU A 231 1.06 -2.12 -11.54
N SER A 232 1.26 -0.80 -11.50
CA SER A 232 1.50 0.02 -12.69
C SER A 232 2.93 -0.10 -13.23
N TYR A 233 3.93 -0.23 -12.36
CA TYR A 233 5.35 -0.38 -12.73
C TYR A 233 5.64 -1.78 -13.27
N GLU A 234 5.07 -2.81 -12.66
CA GLU A 234 5.17 -4.18 -13.18
C GLU A 234 4.66 -4.29 -14.62
N VAL A 235 3.58 -3.57 -14.95
CA VAL A 235 3.05 -3.48 -16.32
C VAL A 235 4.04 -2.76 -17.26
N ALA A 236 4.67 -1.68 -16.81
CA ALA A 236 5.62 -0.91 -17.63
C ALA A 236 6.91 -1.70 -17.92
N ILE A 237 7.43 -2.45 -16.94
CA ILE A 237 8.62 -3.29 -17.10
C ILE A 237 8.34 -4.43 -18.09
N GLU A 238 7.17 -5.07 -18.01
CA GLU A 238 6.81 -6.14 -18.94
C GLU A 238 6.63 -5.63 -20.37
N HIS A 239 5.96 -4.49 -20.57
CA HIS A 239 5.76 -3.90 -21.89
C HIS A 239 7.11 -3.62 -22.57
N ASN A 240 8.05 -3.01 -21.83
CA ASN A 240 9.40 -2.77 -22.31
C ASN A 240 10.17 -4.08 -22.57
N ALA A 241 10.00 -5.10 -21.72
CA ALA A 241 10.66 -6.40 -21.91
C ALA A 241 10.10 -7.19 -23.11
N THR A 242 8.85 -6.95 -23.52
CA THR A 242 8.27 -7.55 -24.73
C THR A 242 8.56 -6.75 -26.00
N ASP A 243 8.72 -5.44 -25.90
CA ASP A 243 9.14 -4.60 -27.03
C ASP A 243 10.64 -4.78 -27.35
N ASP A 244 11.47 -5.13 -26.36
CA ASP A 244 12.89 -5.48 -26.54
C ASP A 244 13.12 -6.96 -26.91
N ALA A 245 12.07 -7.80 -26.99
CA ALA A 245 12.18 -9.23 -27.29
C ALA A 245 12.20 -9.56 -28.81
N ASP A 246 12.74 -8.66 -29.62
CA ASP A 246 13.30 -9.00 -30.93
C ASP A 246 14.73 -9.54 -30.74
N PHE A 247 14.82 -10.79 -30.26
CA PHE A 247 15.98 -11.68 -30.39
C PHE A 247 15.54 -13.10 -30.73
#